data_AF-A0A3N7EUF0-F1
#
_entry.id   AF-A0A3N7EUF0-F1
#
_cell.length_a   1.000
_cell.length_b   1.000
_cell.length_c   1.000
_cell.angle_alpha   90.00
_cell.angle_beta   90.00
_cell.angle_gamma   90.00
#
_symmetry.space_group_name_H-M   'P 1'
#
loop_
_entity.id
_entity.type
_entity.pdbx_description
1 polymer ?
#
loop_
_entity_poly.entity_id
_entity_poly.type
_entity_poly.pdbx_seq_one_letter_code
_entity_poly.pdbx_strand_id
1 'polypeptide(L)'
;MLVWLYHINQEKLSGTTKETTSLGLTSQLIPNSSEIESLVTEICNTTSIAEFELKVGFFRRSRTIKGKRAPPSCKEKQIIKEGQVLCYIEQLGGELPIESDISGEVIKILREDGEPVGYGDALIAILPSFPGIKKLQ
;
A
#
# COMPACT_ATOMS: atom_id res chain seq x y z
N MET A 1 -7.50 -23.52 -3.40
CA MET A 1 -7.33 -22.48 -4.43
C MET A 1 -7.30 -21.14 -3.70
N LEU A 2 -6.19 -20.42 -3.71
CA LEU A 2 -6.02 -19.15 -2.98
C LEU A 2 -6.40 -17.99 -3.91
N VAL A 3 -7.32 -17.12 -3.48
CA VAL A 3 -7.68 -15.88 -4.19
C VAL A 3 -6.92 -14.73 -3.51
N TRP A 4 -6.22 -13.91 -4.30
CA TRP A 4 -5.54 -12.73 -3.79
C TRP A 4 -6.50 -11.53 -3.81
N LEU A 5 -6.66 -10.89 -2.66
CA LEU A 5 -7.34 -9.60 -2.56
C LEU A 5 -6.28 -8.49 -2.62
N TYR A 6 -6.40 -7.60 -3.59
CA TYR A 6 -5.62 -6.38 -3.62
C TYR A 6 -6.18 -5.41 -2.59
N HIS A 7 -5.40 -5.19 -1.55
CA HIS A 7 -5.66 -4.17 -0.53
C HIS A 7 -4.85 -2.93 -0.86
N ILE A 8 -5.32 -1.76 -0.42
CA ILE A 8 -4.48 -0.57 -0.43
C ILE A 8 -3.30 -0.79 0.52
N ASN A 9 -2.07 -0.83 -0.04
CA ASN A 9 -0.85 -1.23 0.66
C ASN A 9 -0.53 -0.36 1.88
N GLN A 10 -0.24 -1.04 3.00
CA GLN A 10 0.71 -0.60 4.02
C GLN A 10 2.11 -0.80 3.44
N GLU A 11 3.03 0.13 3.64
CA GLU A 11 4.43 -0.09 3.25
C GLU A 11 4.98 -1.35 3.91
N LYS A 12 5.71 -2.15 3.13
CA LYS A 12 6.50 -3.25 3.67
C LYS A 12 7.66 -2.66 4.47
N LEU A 13 7.53 -2.57 5.79
CA LEU A 13 8.68 -2.29 6.65
C LEU A 13 9.73 -3.39 6.45
N SER A 14 10.81 -3.10 5.71
CA SER A 14 12.03 -3.90 5.77
C SER A 14 12.84 -3.46 6.99
N GLY A 15 12.45 -3.95 8.16
CA GLY A 15 13.21 -3.79 9.40
C GLY A 15 13.81 -5.12 9.83
N THR A 16 15.10 -5.34 9.53
CA THR A 16 15.91 -6.39 10.16
C THR A 16 16.71 -5.76 11.30
N THR A 17 16.40 -6.06 12.56
CA THR A 17 17.37 -6.32 13.67
C THR A 17 16.59 -6.64 14.96
N LYS A 18 16.64 -7.91 15.40
CA LYS A 18 17.41 -8.48 16.53
C LYS A 18 16.86 -8.13 17.92
N GLU A 19 16.40 -9.18 18.61
CA GLU A 19 16.06 -9.19 20.04
C GLU A 19 17.20 -8.62 20.89
N THR A 20 16.86 -7.87 21.96
CA THR A 20 17.73 -7.72 23.13
C THR A 20 16.87 -7.55 24.38
N THR A 21 16.84 -8.61 25.18
CA THR A 21 16.41 -8.65 26.58
C THR A 21 17.37 -7.81 27.43
N SER A 22 16.89 -6.98 28.36
CA SER A 22 17.57 -6.76 29.66
C SER A 22 16.89 -5.73 30.57
N LEU A 23 16.33 -6.26 31.67
CA LEU A 23 16.41 -5.83 33.08
C LEU A 23 15.98 -4.41 33.47
N GLY A 24 14.95 -4.35 34.32
CA GLY A 24 14.51 -3.11 34.97
C GLY A 24 15.40 -2.68 36.13
N LEU A 25 15.34 -1.37 36.45
CA LEU A 25 15.45 -0.80 37.79
C LEU A 25 14.70 0.55 37.82
N THR A 26 13.92 0.73 38.87
CA THR A 26 13.17 1.96 39.22
C THR A 26 14.03 2.90 40.06
N SER A 27 14.17 4.18 39.67
CA SER A 27 14.06 5.34 40.58
C SER A 27 14.25 6.66 39.82
N GLN A 28 13.15 7.44 39.77
CA GLN A 28 13.04 8.91 39.58
C GLN A 28 14.27 9.62 38.97
N LEU A 29 14.23 9.88 37.67
CA LEU A 29 15.11 10.85 37.01
C LEU A 29 14.24 12.02 36.57
N ILE A 30 14.28 13.13 37.30
CA ILE A 30 13.90 14.43 36.71
C ILE A 30 15.09 14.81 35.84
N PRO A 31 15.00 14.74 34.51
CA PRO A 31 16.12 15.04 33.64
C PRO A 31 16.51 16.52 33.83
N ASN A 32 17.81 16.80 33.86
CA ASN A 32 18.24 18.20 33.93
C ASN A 32 17.89 18.90 32.62
N SER A 33 17.70 20.23 32.65
CA SER A 33 17.25 20.96 31.47
C SER A 33 18.19 20.80 30.26
N SER A 34 19.49 20.60 30.49
CA SER A 34 20.45 20.32 29.41
C SER A 34 20.25 18.95 28.74
N GLU A 35 19.86 17.92 29.49
CA GLU A 35 19.52 16.60 28.95
C GLU A 35 18.23 16.66 28.15
N ILE A 36 17.23 17.43 28.63
CA ILE A 36 15.98 17.65 27.89
C ILE A 36 16.27 18.39 26.58
N GLU A 37 17.06 19.47 26.62
CA GLU A 37 17.43 20.23 25.41
C GLU A 37 18.24 19.39 24.43
N SER A 38 19.16 18.54 24.92
CA SER A 38 19.93 17.62 24.07
C SER A 38 19.04 16.59 23.39
N LEU A 39 18.09 15.99 24.12
CA LEU A 39 17.13 15.02 23.57
C LEU A 39 16.15 15.67 22.59
N VAL A 40 15.61 16.86 22.91
CA VAL A 40 14.73 17.60 22.01
C VAL A 40 15.49 18.01 20.75
N THR A 41 16.74 18.46 20.88
CA THR A 41 17.58 18.79 19.73
C THR A 41 17.91 17.56 18.89
N GLU A 42 18.18 16.41 19.50
CA GLU A 42 18.42 15.15 18.79
C GLU A 42 17.17 14.68 18.03
N ILE A 43 15.99 14.70 18.67
CA ILE A 43 14.71 14.34 18.03
C ILE A 43 14.33 15.34 16.93
N CYS A 44 14.58 16.64 17.14
CA CYS A 44 14.32 17.68 16.14
C CYS A 44 15.33 17.66 14.97
N ASN A 45 16.53 17.10 15.17
CA ASN A 45 17.52 16.89 14.11
C ASN A 45 17.27 15.60 13.32
N THR A 46 16.55 14.63 13.89
CA THR A 46 16.01 13.50 13.14
C THR A 46 14.73 13.95 12.44
N THR A 47 14.88 14.70 11.35
CA THR A 47 13.77 15.02 10.43
C THR A 47 13.33 13.77 9.65
N SER A 48 13.01 12.69 10.35
CA SER A 48 12.36 11.52 9.80
C SER A 48 10.85 11.73 9.90
N ILE A 49 10.36 12.78 9.23
CA ILE A 49 8.97 12.80 8.82
C ILE A 49 8.88 11.66 7.81
N ALA A 50 8.46 10.48 8.26
CA ALA A 50 8.16 9.38 7.36
C ALA A 50 7.04 9.87 6.44
N GLU A 51 7.41 10.12 5.18
CA GLU A 51 6.50 10.54 4.13
C GLU A 51 5.66 9.32 3.73
N PHE A 52 4.62 9.02 4.51
CA PHE A 52 3.75 7.88 4.24
C PHE A 52 2.85 8.20 3.04
N GLU A 53 3.04 7.48 1.92
CA GLU A 53 2.10 7.48 0.81
C GLU A 53 0.82 6.71 1.18
N LEU A 54 -0.02 7.33 2.00
CA LEU A 54 -1.37 6.86 2.27
C LEU A 54 -2.24 7.06 1.02
N LYS A 55 -2.51 5.97 0.30
CA LYS A 55 -3.45 6.00 -0.83
C LYS A 55 -4.87 6.02 -0.29
N VAL A 56 -5.45 7.20 -0.11
CA VAL A 56 -6.84 7.38 0.36
C VAL A 56 -7.55 8.29 -0.62
N GLY A 57 -8.75 7.91 -1.07
CA GLY A 57 -9.43 8.70 -2.09
C GLY A 57 -10.61 8.01 -2.70
N PHE A 58 -10.90 8.35 -3.95
CA PHE A 58 -12.01 7.77 -4.69
C PHE A 58 -11.52 6.73 -5.68
N PHE A 59 -12.11 5.53 -5.63
CA PHE A 59 -11.80 4.47 -6.57
C PHE A 59 -12.25 4.85 -7.97
N ARG A 60 -11.36 4.76 -8.96
CA ARG A 60 -11.65 5.03 -10.36
C ARG A 60 -11.28 3.83 -11.22
N ARG A 61 -12.22 3.43 -12.08
CA ARG A 61 -12.03 2.33 -13.02
C ARG A 61 -11.13 2.72 -14.20
N SER A 62 -11.02 4.01 -14.49
CA SER A 62 -10.24 4.53 -15.61
C SER A 62 -9.62 5.89 -15.32
N ARG A 63 -8.57 6.19 -16.09
CA ARG A 63 -7.89 7.48 -16.04
C ARG A 63 -8.74 8.58 -16.67
N THR A 64 -8.60 9.79 -16.16
CA THR A 64 -9.11 11.00 -16.79
C THR A 64 -8.06 11.59 -17.72
N ILE A 65 -8.38 11.69 -19.01
CA ILE A 65 -7.50 12.26 -20.03
C ILE A 65 -8.22 13.45 -20.67
N LYS A 66 -7.66 14.65 -20.54
CA LYS A 66 -8.24 15.91 -21.08
C LYS A 66 -9.72 16.10 -20.66
N GLY A 67 -10.04 15.80 -19.40
CA GLY A 67 -11.39 15.94 -18.85
C GLY A 67 -12.39 14.84 -19.27
N LYS A 68 -11.95 13.79 -19.96
CA LYS A 68 -12.80 12.65 -20.34
C LYS A 68 -12.31 11.36 -19.69
N ARG A 69 -13.26 10.52 -19.26
CA ARG A 69 -12.95 9.17 -18.75
C ARG A 69 -12.49 8.27 -19.89
N ALA A 70 -11.29 7.70 -19.75
CA ALA A 70 -10.78 6.67 -20.63
C ALA A 70 -11.57 5.35 -20.43
N PRO A 71 -11.36 4.34 -21.30
CA PRO A 71 -11.87 3.00 -21.03
C PRO A 71 -11.37 2.45 -19.69
N PRO A 72 -12.14 1.57 -19.02
CA PRO A 72 -11.70 0.89 -17.80
C PRO A 72 -10.36 0.18 -17.99
N SER A 73 -9.46 0.31 -17.02
CA SER A 73 -8.12 -0.30 -17.05
C SER A 73 -8.20 -1.83 -17.03
N CYS A 74 -9.18 -2.39 -16.32
CA CYS A 74 -9.49 -3.81 -16.38
C CYS A 74 -11.00 -4.12 -16.29
N LYS A 75 -11.35 -5.35 -16.66
CA LYS A 75 -12.70 -5.92 -16.56
C LYS A 75 -12.63 -7.24 -15.81
N GLU A 76 -13.76 -7.64 -15.24
CA GLU A 76 -13.91 -8.99 -14.68
C GLU A 76 -13.67 -10.04 -15.76
N LYS A 77 -13.06 -11.16 -15.36
CA LYS A 77 -12.62 -12.28 -16.21
C LYS A 77 -11.51 -11.94 -17.19
N GLN A 78 -10.83 -10.79 -17.00
CA GLN A 78 -9.68 -10.42 -17.82
C GLN A 78 -8.40 -11.07 -17.29
N ILE A 79 -7.58 -11.58 -18.21
CA ILE A 79 -6.20 -11.98 -17.91
C ILE A 79 -5.30 -10.75 -17.85
N ILE A 80 -4.57 -10.61 -16.75
CA ILE A 80 -3.68 -9.48 -16.45
C ILE A 80 -2.25 -9.97 -16.19
N LYS A 81 -1.28 -9.07 -16.37
CA LYS A 81 0.15 -9.31 -16.11
C LYS A 81 0.66 -8.45 -14.96
N GLU A 82 1.78 -8.87 -14.39
CA GLU A 82 2.55 -8.03 -13.47
C GLU A 82 2.91 -6.69 -14.13
N GLY A 83 2.79 -5.59 -13.37
CA GLY A 83 2.94 -4.20 -13.82
C GLY A 83 1.74 -3.62 -14.58
N GLN A 84 0.69 -4.40 -14.85
CA GLN A 84 -0.50 -3.87 -15.53
C GLN A 84 -1.33 -3.00 -14.59
N VAL A 85 -1.68 -1.79 -15.02
CA VAL A 85 -2.59 -0.91 -14.27
C VAL A 85 -4.00 -1.52 -14.22
N LEU A 86 -4.53 -1.65 -13.01
CA LEU A 86 -5.84 -2.24 -12.72
C LEU A 86 -6.92 -1.19 -12.49
N CYS A 87 -6.58 -0.12 -11.79
CA CYS A 87 -7.47 0.99 -11.43
C CYS A 87 -6.66 2.23 -11.03
N TYR A 88 -7.35 3.30 -10.66
CA TYR A 88 -6.74 4.53 -10.15
C TYR A 88 -7.39 4.93 -8.83
N ILE A 89 -6.64 5.59 -7.96
CA ILE A 89 -7.15 6.27 -6.77
C ILE A 89 -7.05 7.77 -7.02
N GLU A 90 -8.21 8.46 -7.02
CA GLU A 90 -8.26 9.91 -7.13
C GLU A 90 -8.09 10.54 -5.75
N GLN A 91 -7.02 11.31 -5.57
CA GLN A 91 -6.66 11.97 -4.31
C GLN A 91 -6.13 13.37 -4.59
N LEU A 92 -6.73 14.38 -3.94
CA LEU A 92 -6.30 15.80 -4.02
C LEU A 92 -6.17 16.34 -5.46
N GLY A 93 -7.00 15.85 -6.39
CA GLY A 93 -6.98 16.25 -7.80
C GLY A 93 -5.97 15.49 -8.68
N GLY A 94 -5.17 14.60 -8.09
CA GLY A 94 -4.33 13.63 -8.81
C GLY A 94 -5.01 12.27 -8.96
N GLU A 95 -4.58 11.47 -9.94
CA GLU A 95 -4.98 10.07 -10.10
C GLU A 95 -3.74 9.17 -10.00
N LEU A 96 -3.70 8.34 -8.95
CA LEU A 96 -2.59 7.43 -8.67
C LEU A 96 -2.89 6.04 -9.26
N PRO A 97 -2.04 5.49 -10.15
CA PRO A 97 -2.24 4.16 -10.71
C PRO A 97 -2.03 3.06 -9.67
N ILE A 98 -2.87 2.04 -9.72
CA ILE A 98 -2.69 0.79 -8.97
C ILE A 98 -2.33 -0.30 -9.97
N GLU A 99 -1.13 -0.85 -9.83
CA GLU A 99 -0.58 -1.89 -10.70
C GLU A 99 -0.66 -3.27 -10.04
N SER A 100 -0.78 -4.30 -10.87
CA SER A 100 -0.74 -5.70 -10.44
C SER A 100 0.70 -6.13 -10.12
N ASP A 101 0.94 -6.73 -8.96
CA ASP A 101 2.22 -7.37 -8.60
C ASP A 101 2.32 -8.83 -9.08
N ILE A 102 1.21 -9.40 -9.56
CA ILE A 102 1.14 -10.77 -10.06
C ILE A 102 0.47 -10.83 -11.44
N SER A 103 0.72 -11.93 -12.16
CA SER A 103 -0.06 -12.28 -13.34
C SER A 103 -1.23 -13.19 -12.93
N GLY A 104 -2.39 -13.03 -13.55
CA GLY A 104 -3.59 -13.76 -13.13
C GLY A 104 -4.85 -13.39 -13.89
N GLU A 105 -5.99 -13.79 -13.34
CA GLU A 105 -7.34 -13.44 -13.82
C GLU A 105 -8.04 -12.54 -12.81
N VAL A 106 -8.63 -11.43 -13.26
CA VAL A 106 -9.51 -10.58 -12.45
C VAL A 106 -10.81 -11.33 -12.18
N ILE A 107 -11.00 -11.82 -10.97
CA ILE A 107 -12.23 -12.55 -10.60
C ILE A 107 -13.39 -11.60 -10.39
N LYS A 108 -13.14 -10.51 -9.64
CA LYS A 108 -14.18 -9.54 -9.30
C LYS A 108 -13.59 -8.18 -8.98
N ILE A 109 -14.29 -7.13 -9.39
CA ILE A 109 -14.01 -5.77 -8.95
C ILE A 109 -14.94 -5.49 -7.78
N LEU A 110 -14.36 -5.18 -6.61
CA LEU A 110 -15.10 -5.10 -5.35
C LEU A 110 -15.66 -3.70 -5.07
N ARG A 111 -15.26 -2.70 -5.87
CA ARG A 111 -15.59 -1.29 -5.69
C ARG A 111 -16.20 -0.67 -6.93
N GLU A 112 -17.08 0.31 -6.73
CA GLU A 112 -17.73 1.08 -7.79
C GLU A 112 -16.97 2.37 -8.13
N ASP A 113 -17.10 2.87 -9.37
CA ASP A 113 -16.42 4.11 -9.77
C ASP A 113 -16.95 5.30 -8.96
N GLY A 114 -16.04 6.00 -8.27
CA GLY A 114 -16.36 7.09 -7.36
C GLY A 114 -16.57 6.65 -5.91
N GLU A 115 -16.48 5.36 -5.59
CA GLU A 115 -16.61 4.88 -4.20
C GLU A 115 -15.39 5.35 -3.37
N PRO A 116 -15.61 5.89 -2.15
CA PRO A 116 -14.52 6.23 -1.25
C PRO A 116 -13.82 4.96 -0.78
N VAL A 117 -12.50 4.94 -0.85
CA VAL A 117 -11.64 3.83 -0.43
C VAL A 117 -10.49 4.35 0.42
N GLY A 118 -10.13 3.57 1.43
CA GLY A 118 -9.09 3.90 2.37
C GLY A 118 -8.13 2.75 2.63
N TYR A 119 -7.30 2.97 3.64
CA TYR A 119 -6.31 2.00 4.09
C TYR A 119 -6.96 0.64 4.42
N GLY A 120 -6.41 -0.44 3.87
CA GLY A 120 -6.90 -1.79 4.10
C GLY A 120 -8.18 -2.16 3.34
N ASP A 121 -8.74 -1.28 2.51
CA ASP A 121 -9.87 -1.64 1.66
C ASP A 121 -9.43 -2.56 0.52
N ALA A 122 -10.17 -3.66 0.34
CA ALA A 122 -10.02 -4.52 -0.81
C ALA A 122 -10.66 -3.89 -2.05
N LEU A 123 -9.90 -3.82 -3.14
CA LEU A 123 -10.32 -3.19 -4.39
C LEU A 123 -10.72 -4.22 -5.44
N ILE A 124 -9.87 -5.23 -5.66
CA ILE A 124 -10.00 -6.20 -6.75
C ILE A 124 -9.55 -7.57 -6.25
N ALA A 125 -10.31 -8.61 -6.60
CA ALA A 125 -9.94 -10.00 -6.37
C ALA A 125 -9.30 -10.59 -7.63
N ILE A 126 -8.08 -11.11 -7.50
CA ILE A 126 -7.30 -11.69 -8.60
C ILE A 126 -6.96 -13.14 -8.25
N LEU A 127 -7.16 -14.04 -9.22
CA LEU A 127 -6.69 -15.41 -9.16
C LEU A 127 -5.31 -15.47 -9.83
N PRO A 128 -4.21 -15.66 -9.08
CA PRO A 128 -2.88 -15.74 -9.66
C PRO A 128 -2.77 -16.90 -10.63
N SER A 129 -2.10 -16.66 -11.76
CA SER A 129 -1.68 -17.68 -12.70
C SER A 129 -0.18 -17.89 -12.52
N PHE A 130 0.22 -19.12 -12.19
CA PHE A 130 1.62 -19.48 -12.05
C PHE A 130 2.07 -20.22 -13.31
N PRO A 131 2.77 -19.56 -14.25
CA PRO A 131 3.29 -20.22 -15.45
C PRO A 131 4.43 -21.23 -15.17
N GLY A 132 4.74 -21.56 -13.91
CA GLY A 132 6.01 -22.18 -13.50
C GLY A 132 5.98 -23.59 -12.93
N ILE A 133 4.83 -24.21 -12.63
CA ILE A 133 4.85 -25.59 -12.11
C ILE A 133 4.80 -26.57 -13.29
N LYS A 134 5.93 -26.73 -13.98
CA LYS A 134 6.16 -27.98 -14.72
C LYS A 134 6.17 -29.08 -13.66
N LYS A 135 5.15 -29.92 -13.68
CA LYS A 135 5.06 -31.15 -12.89
C LYS A 135 6.40 -31.88 -13.08
N LEU A 136 7.24 -31.92 -12.06
CA LEU A 136 8.40 -32.81 -12.05
C LEU A 136 7.80 -34.23 -12.11
N GLN A 137 7.85 -34.83 -13.30
CA GLN A 137 7.52 -36.22 -13.54
C GLN A 137 8.71 -37.10 -13.19
#